data_AF-A0A352UAZ8-F1
#
_entry.id   AF-A0A352UAZ8-F1
#
_cell.length_a   1.000
_cell.length_b   1.000
_cell.length_c   1.000
_cell.angle_alpha   90.00
_cell.angle_beta   90.00
_cell.angle_gamma   90.00
#
_symmetry.space_group_name_H-M   'P 1'
#
loop_
_entity.id
_entity.type
_entity.pdbx_description
1 polymer ?
#
loop_
_entity_poly.entity_id
_entity_poly.type
_entity_poly.pdbx_seq_one_letter_code
_entity_poly.pdbx_strand_id
1 'polypeptide(L)'
;MPSKLPDWITYPGEDWIDITPTQAGLDATQWRHFIANKSVKGAEWEGEDHAGNRWGTVFIRGGYRVHVWGDGDYRFQTASMGKAFTWAALGLAVDR
;
A
#
# COMPACT_ATOMS: atom_id res chain seq x y z
N MET A 1 -28.69 -6.73 0.26
CA MET A 1 -27.74 -7.85 0.20
C MET A 1 -26.38 -7.24 -0.13
N PRO A 2 -25.37 -7.30 0.75
CA PRO A 2 -24.03 -6.91 0.35
C PRO A 2 -23.60 -7.82 -0.80
N SER A 3 -23.17 -7.24 -1.92
CA SER A 3 -22.65 -8.00 -3.06
C SER A 3 -21.50 -8.87 -2.60
N LYS A 4 -21.54 -10.17 -2.91
CA LYS A 4 -20.43 -11.08 -2.64
C LYS A 4 -19.14 -10.48 -3.22
N LEU A 5 -18.09 -10.37 -2.41
CA LEU A 5 -16.79 -9.91 -2.89
C LEU A 5 -16.30 -10.84 -4.00
N PRO A 6 -15.63 -10.32 -5.04
CA PRO A 6 -15.01 -11.15 -6.06
C PRO A 6 -14.06 -12.20 -5.45
N ASP A 7 -14.11 -13.44 -5.93
CA ASP A 7 -13.35 -14.56 -5.36
C ASP A 7 -11.82 -14.40 -5.46
N TRP A 8 -11.34 -13.45 -6.27
CA TRP A 8 -9.92 -13.17 -6.41
C TRP A 8 -9.38 -12.24 -5.32
N ILE A 9 -10.24 -11.52 -4.56
CA ILE A 9 -9.80 -10.65 -3.47
C ILE A 9 -9.21 -11.49 -2.34
N THR A 10 -8.04 -11.09 -1.85
CA THR A 10 -7.39 -11.69 -0.69
C THR A 10 -7.14 -10.64 0.40
N TYR A 11 -6.77 -11.10 1.59
CA TYR A 11 -6.21 -10.27 2.66
C TYR A 11 -4.78 -10.76 2.93
N PRO A 12 -3.81 -9.84 3.11
CA PRO A 12 -2.44 -10.24 3.44
C PRO A 12 -2.39 -10.99 4.77
N GLY A 13 -1.56 -12.03 4.83
CA GLY A 13 -1.30 -12.81 6.04
C GLY A 13 -0.12 -12.21 6.81
N GLU A 14 0.94 -12.99 7.00
CA GLU A 14 2.22 -12.47 7.52
C GLU A 14 2.89 -11.52 6.53
N ASP A 15 2.81 -11.84 5.24
CA ASP A 15 3.36 -11.04 4.14
C ASP A 15 2.35 -10.82 3.01
N TRP A 16 2.64 -9.83 2.18
CA TRP A 16 1.90 -9.55 0.96
C TRP A 16 2.30 -10.51 -0.16
N ILE A 17 1.33 -10.96 -0.94
CA ILE A 17 1.58 -11.74 -2.14
C ILE A 17 1.81 -10.80 -3.32
N ASP A 18 2.92 -10.96 -4.00
CA ASP A 18 3.27 -10.20 -5.21
C ASP A 18 2.58 -10.77 -6.45
N ILE A 19 2.02 -9.87 -7.27
CA ILE A 19 1.50 -10.19 -8.59
C ILE A 19 1.97 -9.18 -9.63
N THR A 20 2.02 -9.61 -10.88
CA THR A 20 2.31 -8.72 -12.01
C THR A 20 1.15 -7.77 -12.30
N PRO A 21 1.38 -6.63 -12.95
CA PRO A 21 0.31 -5.76 -13.44
C PRO A 21 -0.73 -6.50 -14.29
N THR A 22 -0.29 -7.44 -15.15
CA THR A 22 -1.20 -8.26 -15.96
C THR A 22 -2.10 -9.15 -15.11
N GLN A 23 -1.55 -9.84 -14.10
CA GLN A 23 -2.34 -10.63 -13.15
C GLN A 23 -3.30 -9.77 -12.35
N ALA A 24 -2.91 -8.53 -12.05
CA ALA A 24 -3.78 -7.55 -11.43
C ALA A 24 -4.86 -7.03 -12.40
N GLY A 25 -4.89 -7.44 -13.67
CA GLY A 25 -5.85 -6.95 -14.67
C GLY A 25 -5.53 -5.53 -15.16
N LEU A 26 -4.25 -5.19 -15.27
CA LEU A 26 -3.75 -3.94 -15.85
C LEU A 26 -3.03 -4.24 -17.17
N ASP A 27 -3.10 -3.30 -18.12
CA ASP A 27 -2.25 -3.32 -19.31
C ASP A 27 -0.79 -3.07 -18.88
N ALA A 28 0.06 -4.08 -19.04
CA ALA A 28 1.45 -3.99 -18.60
C ALA A 28 2.26 -2.91 -19.33
N THR A 29 1.96 -2.60 -20.59
CA THR A 29 2.67 -1.59 -21.38
C THR A 29 2.28 -0.19 -20.92
N GLN A 30 0.98 0.07 -20.78
CA GLN A 30 0.48 1.33 -20.26
C GLN A 30 0.92 1.54 -18.80
N TRP A 31 0.92 0.48 -18.00
CA TRP A 31 1.42 0.53 -16.62
C TRP A 31 2.90 0.92 -16.58
N ARG A 32 3.76 0.26 -17.37
CA ARG A 32 5.19 0.61 -17.45
C ARG A 32 5.39 2.07 -17.86
N HIS A 33 4.64 2.54 -18.85
CA HIS A 33 4.71 3.95 -19.27
C HIS A 33 4.24 4.90 -18.15
N PHE A 34 3.19 4.54 -17.43
CA PHE A 34 2.68 5.33 -16.31
C PHE A 34 3.72 5.46 -15.20
N ILE A 35 4.25 4.34 -14.68
CA ILE A 35 5.21 4.36 -13.57
C ILE A 35 6.53 5.03 -13.97
N ALA A 36 7.00 4.86 -15.21
CA ALA A 36 8.22 5.49 -15.70
C ALA A 36 8.14 7.02 -15.69
N ASN A 37 6.93 7.58 -15.81
CA ASN A 37 6.67 9.01 -15.81
C ASN A 37 6.32 9.59 -14.41
N LYS A 38 6.42 8.79 -13.34
CA LYS A 38 6.20 9.26 -11.97
C LYS A 38 7.54 9.43 -11.25
N SER A 39 7.84 10.65 -10.83
CA SER A 39 8.92 10.92 -9.89
C SER A 39 8.43 10.69 -8.47
N VAL A 40 8.35 9.42 -8.07
CA VAL A 40 8.01 9.02 -6.71
C VAL A 40 9.28 9.01 -5.88
N LYS A 41 9.30 9.78 -4.79
CA LYS A 41 10.42 9.88 -3.87
C LYS A 41 9.93 10.07 -2.44
N GLY A 42 10.81 9.82 -1.47
CA GLY A 42 10.55 10.12 -0.07
C GLY A 42 10.19 11.60 0.13
N ALA A 43 9.32 11.86 1.10
CA ALA A 43 9.03 13.23 1.50
C ALA A 43 10.28 13.86 2.13
N GLU A 44 10.33 15.19 2.12
CA GLU A 44 11.31 15.98 2.86
C GLU A 44 10.50 17.02 3.65
N TRP A 45 10.02 16.64 4.83
CA TRP A 45 9.15 17.46 5.67
C TRP A 45 9.75 17.59 7.07
N GLU A 46 9.67 18.78 7.68
CA GLU A 46 10.10 19.03 9.08
C GLU A 46 11.50 18.51 9.49
N GLY A 47 12.43 18.35 8.52
CA GLY A 47 13.79 17.84 8.78
C GLY A 47 13.90 16.32 8.81
N GLU A 48 12.86 15.59 8.38
CA GLU A 48 12.90 14.15 8.20
C GLU A 48 13.87 13.77 7.07
N ASP A 49 14.71 12.77 7.34
CA ASP A 49 15.69 12.27 6.37
C ASP A 49 15.25 10.91 5.81
N HIS A 50 14.71 10.97 4.60
CA HIS A 50 14.25 9.83 3.81
C HIS A 50 15.25 9.44 2.70
N ALA A 51 16.52 9.84 2.81
CA ALA A 51 17.54 9.44 1.84
C ALA A 51 17.77 7.92 1.83
N GLY A 52 18.20 7.38 0.69
CA GLY A 52 18.66 5.99 0.57
C GLY A 52 17.55 4.95 0.78
N ASN A 53 16.40 5.12 0.13
CA ASN A 53 15.21 4.26 0.25
C ASN A 53 14.59 4.18 1.66
N ARG A 54 14.92 5.08 2.58
CA ARG A 54 14.25 5.19 3.90
C ARG A 54 12.86 5.80 3.81
N TRP A 55 12.03 5.22 2.97
CA TRP A 55 10.64 5.56 2.71
C TRP A 55 10.05 4.43 1.88
N GLY A 56 8.73 4.33 1.82
CA GLY A 56 8.08 3.34 0.98
C GLY A 56 6.72 3.82 0.52
N THR A 57 6.32 3.39 -0.67
CA THR A 57 4.91 3.44 -1.08
C THR A 57 4.59 2.24 -1.92
N VAL A 58 3.34 1.79 -1.83
CA VAL A 58 2.88 0.55 -2.42
C VAL A 58 1.61 0.79 -3.21
N PHE A 59 1.53 0.19 -4.40
CA PHE A 59 0.29 0.06 -5.14
C PHE A 59 -0.25 -1.36 -4.99
N ILE A 60 -1.49 -1.46 -4.51
CA ILE A 60 -2.15 -2.72 -4.20
C ILE A 60 -3.46 -2.85 -4.97
N ARG A 61 -3.83 -4.06 -5.35
CA ARG A 61 -5.12 -4.35 -5.99
C ARG A 61 -5.66 -5.70 -5.53
N GLY A 62 -6.85 -5.70 -4.95
CA GLY A 62 -7.52 -6.91 -4.42
C GLY A 62 -6.73 -7.65 -3.35
N GLY A 63 -5.94 -6.91 -2.55
CA GLY A 63 -5.10 -7.49 -1.48
C GLY A 63 -3.72 -7.96 -1.93
N TYR A 64 -3.39 -7.90 -3.22
CA TYR A 64 -2.06 -8.22 -3.73
C TYR A 64 -1.21 -6.97 -3.91
N ARG A 65 0.09 -7.13 -3.71
CA ARG A 65 1.09 -6.12 -3.99
C ARG A 65 1.47 -6.18 -5.47
N VAL A 66 1.35 -5.05 -6.15
CA VAL A 66 1.57 -4.97 -7.61
C VAL A 66 2.84 -4.17 -7.93
N HIS A 67 3.13 -3.15 -7.13
CA HIS A 67 4.33 -2.32 -7.30
C HIS A 67 4.74 -1.69 -5.97
N VAL A 68 6.05 -1.59 -5.74
CA VAL A 68 6.65 -0.92 -4.57
C VAL A 68 7.65 0.12 -5.07
N TRP A 69 7.67 1.28 -4.42
CA TRP A 69 8.82 2.18 -4.48
C TRP A 69 9.41 2.30 -3.08
N GLY A 70 10.74 2.46 -3.02
CA GLY A 70 11.47 2.56 -1.76
C GLY A 70 11.62 1.20 -1.06
N ASP A 71 11.81 1.24 0.27
CA ASP A 71 11.92 0.07 1.14
C ASP A 71 10.58 -0.18 1.85
N GLY A 72 10.00 -1.36 1.62
CA GLY A 72 8.73 -1.77 2.25
C GLY A 72 8.87 -2.11 3.73
N ASP A 73 10.07 -2.41 4.20
CA ASP A 73 10.34 -2.81 5.59
C ASP A 73 10.76 -1.62 6.46
N TYR A 74 10.94 -0.43 5.86
CA TYR A 74 11.29 0.77 6.58
C TYR A 74 10.19 1.20 7.55
N ARG A 75 10.57 1.40 8.81
CA ARG A 75 9.65 1.81 9.89
C ARG A 75 9.88 3.26 10.25
N PHE A 76 8.82 4.05 10.20
CA PHE A 76 8.83 5.46 10.57
C PHE A 76 7.52 5.87 11.23
N GLN A 77 7.55 6.88 12.10
CA GLN A 77 6.34 7.35 12.74
C GLN A 77 5.45 8.09 11.73
N THR A 78 4.20 7.63 11.57
CA THR A 78 3.27 8.17 10.56
C THR A 78 2.34 9.25 11.13
N ALA A 79 2.71 9.82 12.28
CA ALA A 79 2.00 10.87 13.02
C ALA A 79 0.46 10.67 13.05
N SER A 80 -0.28 11.47 12.27
CA SER A 80 -1.75 11.47 12.28
C SER A 80 -2.40 10.16 11.85
N MET A 81 -1.69 9.22 11.21
CA MET A 81 -2.22 7.87 10.92
C MET A 81 -2.61 7.10 12.19
N GLY A 82 -2.03 7.43 13.35
CA GLY A 82 -2.47 6.87 14.64
C GLY A 82 -3.97 7.06 14.89
N LYS A 83 -4.57 8.15 14.37
CA LYS A 83 -6.02 8.41 14.49
C LYS A 83 -6.86 7.34 13.80
N ALA A 84 -6.42 6.84 12.63
CA ALA A 84 -7.13 5.78 11.91
C ALA A 84 -7.10 4.46 12.69
N PHE A 85 -5.94 4.11 13.27
CA PHE A 85 -5.83 2.93 14.13
C PHE A 85 -6.69 3.05 15.39
N THR A 86 -6.77 4.23 16.01
CA THR A 86 -7.68 4.47 17.15
C THR A 86 -9.13 4.21 16.77
N TRP A 87 -9.58 4.68 15.60
CA TRP A 87 -10.94 4.40 15.12
C TRP A 87 -11.19 2.92 14.87
N ALA A 88 -10.23 2.19 14.29
CA ALA A 88 -10.35 0.75 14.08
C ALA A 88 -10.46 -0.01 15.42
N ALA A 89 -9.61 0.32 16.40
CA ALA A 89 -9.65 -0.29 17.72
C ALA A 89 -10.95 0.03 18.48
N LEU A 90 -11.42 1.27 18.41
CA LEU A 90 -12.70 1.67 19.00
C LEU A 90 -13.87 0.93 18.34
N GLY A 91 -13.86 0.84 17.00
CA GLY A 91 -14.85 0.07 16.24
C GLY A 91 -14.91 -1.37 16.72
N LEU A 92 -13.76 -2.05 16.80
CA LEU A 92 -13.68 -3.42 17.31
C LEU A 92 -14.18 -3.57 18.76
N ALA A 93 -13.90 -2.57 19.62
CA ALA A 93 -14.36 -2.60 21.01
C ALA A 93 -15.88 -2.44 21.16
N VAL A 94 -16.52 -1.72 20.23
CA VAL A 94 -17.96 -1.44 20.23
C VAL A 94 -18.77 -2.49 19.44
N ASP A 95 -18.20 -3.07 18.39
CA ASP A 95 -18.82 -4.06 17.50
C ASP A 95 -18.95 -5.47 18.12
N ARG A 96 -19.40 -5.54 19.38
CA ARG A 96 -19.67 -6.78 20.11
C ARG A 96 -21.01 -7.40 19.72
#